data_AF-A0A2G1W783-F1
#
_entry.id   AF-A0A2G1W783-F1
#
_cell.length_a   1.000
_cell.length_b   1.000
_cell.length_c   1.000
_cell.angle_alpha   90.00
_cell.angle_beta   90.00
_cell.angle_gamma   90.00
#
_symmetry.space_group_name_H-M   'P 1'
#
loop_
_entity.id
_entity.type
_entity.pdbx_description
1 polymer ?
#
loop_
_entity_poly.entity_id
_entity_poly.type
_entity_poly.pdbx_seq_one_letter_code
_entity_poly.pdbx_strand_id
1 'polypeptide(L)'
;MATFLNATQMNNKRSKTALISTFGLLIVSGLATVYAYANVDVYRMPVSSMKPTIEPGDKVQVDCQAYQSSEPKRWDVIAFKSPKDENRIWLFRIVGMPGEAISLGAAGVTIDGKLIVVPTSLDGIKYAESETGNDTVSYPFNIPEYEYFVLGDNPDKANDSRFWGTVSRDTIIGLVNP
;
A
#
# COMPACT_ATOMS: atom_id res chain seq x y z
N MET A 1 61.88 -10.77 28.62
CA MET A 1 60.51 -10.63 29.20
C MET A 1 59.63 -9.59 28.49
N ALA A 2 60.15 -8.59 27.78
CA ALA A 2 59.33 -7.54 27.13
C ALA A 2 58.45 -8.03 25.95
N THR A 3 58.85 -9.07 25.23
CA THR A 3 58.15 -9.54 24.01
C THR A 3 56.79 -10.20 24.29
N PHE A 4 56.64 -10.89 25.43
CA PHE A 4 55.39 -11.57 25.81
C PHE A 4 54.30 -10.60 26.29
N LEU A 5 54.68 -9.47 26.91
CA LEU A 5 53.75 -8.42 27.36
C LEU A 5 53.12 -7.65 26.18
N ASN A 6 53.86 -7.50 25.08
CA ASN A 6 53.40 -6.74 23.91
C ASN A 6 52.33 -7.51 23.11
N ALA A 7 52.48 -8.82 22.96
CA ALA A 7 51.49 -9.68 22.28
C ALA A 7 50.15 -9.74 23.02
N THR A 8 50.18 -9.81 24.37
CA THR A 8 48.96 -9.80 25.20
C THR A 8 48.27 -8.44 25.18
N GLN A 9 49.02 -7.33 25.20
CA GLN A 9 48.45 -6.00 25.06
C GLN A 9 47.82 -5.76 23.68
N MET A 10 48.46 -6.22 22.59
CA MET A 10 47.90 -6.12 21.24
C MET A 10 46.63 -6.96 21.06
N ASN A 11 46.59 -8.16 21.64
CA ASN A 11 45.42 -9.04 21.55
C ASN A 11 44.22 -8.50 22.34
N ASN A 12 44.47 -7.89 23.51
CA ASN A 12 43.44 -7.23 24.32
C ASN A 12 42.88 -5.97 23.64
N LYS A 13 43.73 -5.22 22.91
CA LYS A 13 43.31 -4.03 22.15
C LYS A 13 42.45 -4.42 20.93
N ARG A 14 42.86 -5.44 20.16
CA ARG A 14 42.06 -5.99 19.05
C ARG A 14 40.73 -6.59 19.52
N SER A 15 40.73 -7.34 20.63
CA SER A 15 39.52 -7.91 21.24
C SER A 15 38.54 -6.83 21.67
N LYS A 16 39.01 -5.77 22.35
CA LYS A 16 38.16 -4.63 22.74
C LYS A 16 37.57 -3.88 21.55
N THR A 17 38.36 -3.63 20.50
CA THR A 17 37.86 -2.99 19.27
C THR A 17 36.84 -3.87 18.55
N ALA A 18 37.07 -5.19 18.50
CA ALA A 18 36.10 -6.15 17.95
C ALA A 18 34.80 -6.16 18.77
N LEU A 19 34.89 -6.18 20.10
CA LEU A 19 33.74 -6.13 21.03
C LEU A 19 32.92 -4.84 20.89
N ILE A 20 33.59 -3.68 20.77
CA ILE A 20 32.92 -2.39 20.56
C ILE A 20 32.23 -2.36 19.19
N SER A 21 32.86 -2.92 18.15
CA SER A 21 32.28 -2.97 16.81
C SER A 21 31.06 -3.89 16.72
N THR A 22 31.08 -5.05 17.39
CA THR A 22 29.92 -5.94 17.44
C THR A 22 28.80 -5.36 18.28
N PHE A 23 29.10 -4.70 19.40
CA PHE A 23 28.10 -3.96 20.16
C PHE A 23 27.46 -2.82 19.34
N GLY A 24 28.27 -2.08 18.59
CA GLY A 24 27.78 -1.03 17.69
C GLY A 24 26.84 -1.58 16.61
N LEU A 25 27.20 -2.72 15.99
CA LEU A 25 26.36 -3.40 15.00
C LEU A 25 25.02 -3.87 15.59
N LEU A 26 25.03 -4.42 16.81
CA LEU A 26 23.80 -4.85 17.49
C LEU A 26 22.88 -3.68 17.84
N ILE A 27 23.46 -2.53 18.21
CA ILE A 27 22.69 -1.31 18.47
C ILE A 27 22.07 -0.79 17.17
N VAL A 28 22.84 -0.72 16.08
CA VAL A 28 22.33 -0.28 14.77
C VAL A 28 21.26 -1.23 14.25
N SER A 29 21.45 -2.55 14.34
CA SER A 29 20.44 -3.52 13.92
C SER A 29 19.20 -3.46 14.81
N GLY A 30 19.36 -3.27 16.13
CA GLY A 30 18.26 -3.11 17.06
C GLY A 30 17.45 -1.85 16.78
N LEU A 31 18.11 -0.73 16.55
CA LEU A 31 17.47 0.53 16.17
C LEU A 31 16.77 0.44 14.81
N ALA A 32 17.39 -0.19 13.81
CA ALA A 32 16.76 -0.42 12.51
C ALA A 32 15.53 -1.31 12.63
N THR A 33 15.58 -2.34 13.48
CA THR A 33 14.45 -3.24 13.75
C THR A 33 13.31 -2.48 14.46
N VAL A 34 13.61 -1.71 15.52
CA VAL A 34 12.61 -0.89 16.23
C VAL A 34 12.00 0.15 15.28
N TYR A 35 12.81 0.80 14.45
CA TYR A 35 12.35 1.75 13.44
C TYR A 35 11.40 1.07 12.45
N ALA A 36 11.73 -0.12 11.94
CA ALA A 36 10.86 -0.86 11.03
C ALA A 36 9.49 -1.19 11.66
N TYR A 37 9.44 -1.56 12.95
CA TYR A 37 8.17 -1.85 13.63
C TYR A 37 7.39 -0.60 14.07
N ALA A 38 8.05 0.54 14.26
CA ALA A 38 7.39 1.78 14.71
C ALA A 38 6.55 2.47 13.62
N ASN A 39 6.69 2.08 12.35
CA ASN A 39 6.04 2.74 11.21
C ASN A 39 4.83 1.97 10.67
N VAL A 40 4.28 1.01 11.42
CA VAL A 40 3.13 0.21 11.00
C VAL A 40 1.90 0.60 11.82
N ASP A 41 0.97 1.32 11.19
CA ASP A 41 -0.33 1.63 11.78
C ASP A 41 -1.33 0.50 11.49
N VAL A 42 -2.09 0.10 12.53
CA VAL A 42 -3.11 -0.94 12.43
C VAL A 42 -4.50 -0.32 12.47
N TYR A 43 -5.20 -0.33 11.34
CA TYR A 43 -6.56 0.19 11.22
C TYR A 43 -7.59 -0.93 11.33
N ARG A 44 -8.65 -0.71 12.10
CA ARG A 44 -9.83 -1.59 12.12
C ARG A 44 -10.88 -1.02 11.18
N MET A 45 -10.97 -1.54 9.96
CA MET A 45 -12.00 -1.14 9.02
C MET A 45 -13.32 -1.86 9.34
N PRO A 46 -14.43 -1.13 9.59
CA PRO A 46 -15.72 -1.74 9.87
C PRO A 46 -16.48 -2.17 8.60
N VAL A 47 -15.87 -2.13 7.41
CA VAL A 47 -16.61 -2.17 6.13
C VAL A 47 -16.20 -3.34 5.24
N SER A 48 -17.22 -4.05 4.76
CA SER A 48 -17.12 -5.20 3.86
C SER A 48 -16.69 -4.84 2.43
N SER A 49 -16.29 -3.60 2.16
CA SER A 49 -16.03 -3.07 0.81
C SER A 49 -14.79 -3.66 0.15
N MET A 50 -13.90 -4.26 0.94
CA MET A 50 -12.67 -4.91 0.47
C MET A 50 -12.71 -6.44 0.59
N LYS A 51 -13.88 -7.03 0.89
CA LYS A 51 -14.04 -8.49 0.82
C LYS A 51 -13.82 -8.97 -0.62
N PRO A 52 -13.21 -10.15 -0.85
CA PRO A 52 -12.69 -11.10 0.14
C PRO A 52 -11.27 -10.78 0.62
N THR A 53 -10.60 -9.76 0.08
CA THR A 53 -9.19 -9.45 0.39
C THR A 53 -9.00 -8.98 1.83
N ILE A 54 -9.90 -8.16 2.36
CA ILE A 54 -9.88 -7.70 3.76
C ILE A 54 -11.27 -7.93 4.33
N GLU A 55 -11.36 -8.76 5.37
CA GLU A 55 -12.60 -9.06 6.10
C GLU A 55 -12.77 -8.12 7.31
N PRO A 56 -14.01 -7.80 7.71
CA PRO A 56 -14.25 -7.04 8.93
C PRO A 56 -13.62 -7.73 10.15
N GLY A 57 -12.70 -7.03 10.82
CA GLY A 57 -11.97 -7.54 11.98
C GLY A 57 -10.50 -7.87 11.70
N ASP A 58 -10.10 -7.93 10.43
CA ASP A 58 -8.70 -8.12 10.04
C ASP A 58 -7.84 -6.95 10.51
N LYS A 59 -6.57 -7.25 10.79
CA LYS A 59 -5.54 -6.26 11.07
C LYS A 59 -4.73 -6.06 9.81
N VAL A 60 -4.86 -4.90 9.20
CA VAL A 60 -4.07 -4.52 8.03
C VAL A 60 -2.89 -3.66 8.46
N GLN A 61 -1.76 -3.85 7.79
CA GLN A 61 -0.56 -3.04 7.97
C GLN A 61 -0.48 -2.01 6.86
N VAL A 62 -0.28 -0.74 7.23
CA VAL A 62 -0.05 0.34 6.27
C VAL A 62 1.42 0.73 6.30
N ASP A 63 2.10 0.57 5.17
CA ASP A 63 3.43 1.11 4.94
C ASP A 63 3.32 2.56 4.43
N CYS A 64 3.46 3.51 5.36
CA CYS A 64 3.42 4.94 5.08
C CYS A 64 4.67 5.46 4.35
N GLN A 65 5.70 4.62 4.14
CA GLN A 65 6.93 5.00 3.44
C GLN A 65 7.00 4.46 2.01
N ALA A 66 6.12 3.52 1.64
CA ALA A 66 6.09 2.84 0.35
C ALA A 66 6.24 3.81 -0.85
N TYR A 67 5.60 4.98 -0.77
CA TYR A 67 5.54 5.93 -1.87
C TYR A 67 6.40 7.20 -1.65
N GLN A 68 7.42 7.15 -0.80
CA GLN A 68 8.38 8.27 -0.65
C GLN A 68 9.38 8.35 -1.81
N SER A 69 9.68 7.21 -2.42
CA SER A 69 10.64 7.09 -3.53
C SER A 69 10.08 6.29 -4.72
N SER A 70 8.80 5.96 -4.68
CA SER A 70 8.12 5.23 -5.74
C SER A 70 6.68 5.75 -5.87
N GLU A 71 6.08 5.56 -7.04
CA GLU A 71 4.67 5.85 -7.25
C GLU A 71 3.82 4.61 -6.95
N PRO A 72 2.57 4.80 -6.47
CA PRO A 72 1.57 3.74 -6.40
C PRO A 72 1.43 3.02 -7.74
N LYS A 73 1.17 1.72 -7.68
CA LYS A 73 1.07 0.85 -8.84
C LYS A 73 -0.34 0.30 -8.98
N ARG A 74 -0.68 -0.09 -10.21
CA ARG A 74 -1.92 -0.81 -10.45
C ARG A 74 -1.95 -2.07 -9.59
N TRP A 75 -3.10 -2.32 -9.01
CA TRP A 75 -3.41 -3.41 -8.08
C TRP A 75 -2.91 -3.23 -6.66
N ASP A 76 -2.21 -2.15 -6.32
CA ASP A 76 -1.90 -1.84 -4.93
C ASP A 76 -3.21 -1.56 -4.17
N VAL A 77 -3.32 -2.10 -2.95
CA VAL A 77 -4.33 -1.62 -2.00
C VAL A 77 -3.71 -0.44 -1.27
N ILE A 78 -4.40 0.70 -1.26
CA ILE A 78 -3.88 1.93 -0.66
C ILE A 78 -4.75 2.39 0.49
N ALA A 79 -4.11 2.98 1.51
CA ALA A 79 -4.78 3.78 2.51
C ALA A 79 -4.76 5.24 2.07
N PHE A 80 -5.90 5.92 2.13
CA PHE A 80 -6.00 7.32 1.72
C PHE A 80 -7.09 8.05 2.50
N LYS A 81 -6.97 9.37 2.59
CA LYS A 81 -8.01 10.21 3.20
C LYS A 81 -9.25 10.22 2.32
N SER A 82 -10.42 9.98 2.91
CA SER A 82 -11.67 9.95 2.17
C SER A 82 -11.97 11.31 1.53
N PRO A 83 -12.40 11.36 0.26
CA PRO A 83 -12.83 12.60 -0.39
C PRO A 83 -14.13 13.17 0.20
N LYS A 84 -14.89 12.38 0.99
CA LYS A 84 -16.12 12.83 1.66
C LYS A 84 -15.89 13.38 3.07
N ASP A 85 -14.87 12.89 3.75
CA ASP A 85 -14.53 13.25 5.13
C ASP A 85 -13.04 12.95 5.36
N GLU A 86 -12.20 13.99 5.33
CA GLU A 86 -10.75 13.85 5.46
C GLU A 86 -10.30 13.26 6.81
N ASN A 87 -11.19 13.21 7.81
CA ASN A 87 -10.91 12.56 9.10
C ASN A 87 -11.07 11.04 9.04
N ARG A 88 -11.52 10.49 7.90
CA ARG A 88 -11.68 9.05 7.69
C ARG A 88 -10.66 8.53 6.70
N ILE A 89 -10.11 7.38 7.02
CA ILE A 89 -9.20 6.64 6.15
C ILE A 89 -9.97 5.52 5.47
N TRP A 90 -9.86 5.45 4.15
CA TRP A 90 -10.42 4.40 3.33
C TRP A 90 -9.32 3.53 2.73
N LEU A 91 -9.67 2.27 2.45
CA LEU A 91 -8.80 1.32 1.79
C LEU A 91 -9.48 0.84 0.52
N PHE A 92 -8.86 1.07 -0.63
CA PHE A 92 -9.31 0.57 -1.92
C PHE A 92 -8.12 0.19 -2.79
N ARG A 93 -8.40 -0.58 -3.83
CA ARG A 93 -7.40 -1.04 -4.79
C ARG A 93 -7.30 -0.06 -5.95
N ILE A 94 -6.08 0.28 -6.35
CA ILE A 94 -5.84 1.04 -7.58
C ILE A 94 -6.14 0.13 -8.76
N VAL A 95 -7.09 0.55 -9.61
CA VAL A 95 -7.44 -0.16 -10.83
C VAL A 95 -7.09 0.66 -12.07
N GLY A 96 -7.17 1.98 -12.01
CA GLY A 96 -6.75 2.88 -13.09
C GLY A 96 -5.63 3.83 -12.67
N MET A 97 -4.68 4.08 -13.57
CA MET A 97 -3.48 4.89 -13.34
C MET A 97 -3.63 6.31 -13.89
N PRO A 98 -2.80 7.27 -13.45
CA PRO A 98 -2.77 8.62 -14.02
C PRO A 98 -2.66 8.62 -15.55
N GLY A 99 -3.46 9.46 -16.21
CA GLY A 99 -3.45 9.66 -17.66
C GLY A 99 -4.19 8.60 -18.47
N GLU A 100 -4.75 7.56 -17.84
CA GLU A 100 -5.45 6.48 -18.52
C GLU A 100 -6.94 6.76 -18.73
N ALA A 101 -7.53 6.17 -19.78
CA ALA A 101 -8.97 6.09 -19.95
C ALA A 101 -9.49 4.72 -19.48
N ILE A 102 -10.18 4.68 -18.33
CA ILE A 102 -10.76 3.45 -17.79
C ILE A 102 -12.22 3.30 -18.23
N SER A 103 -12.62 2.07 -18.59
CA SER A 103 -14.03 1.68 -18.69
C SER A 103 -14.28 0.39 -17.95
N LEU A 104 -15.41 0.33 -17.24
CA LEU A 104 -15.94 -0.88 -16.63
C LEU A 104 -17.09 -1.40 -17.50
N GLY A 105 -17.25 -2.71 -17.59
CA GLY A 105 -18.37 -3.31 -18.33
C GLY A 105 -18.46 -4.81 -18.09
N ALA A 106 -19.40 -5.47 -18.78
CA ALA A 106 -19.68 -6.90 -18.56
C ALA A 106 -18.47 -7.83 -18.82
N ALA A 107 -17.55 -7.40 -19.70
CA ALA A 107 -16.32 -8.13 -20.01
C ALA A 107 -15.20 -7.92 -18.98
N GLY A 108 -15.35 -6.98 -18.05
CA GLY A 108 -14.34 -6.59 -17.07
C GLY A 108 -13.80 -5.17 -17.30
N VAL A 109 -12.58 -4.93 -16.81
CA VAL A 109 -11.92 -3.62 -16.87
C VAL A 109 -11.17 -3.46 -18.18
N THR A 110 -11.38 -2.32 -18.83
CA THR A 110 -10.56 -1.91 -19.99
C THR A 110 -9.83 -0.62 -19.69
N ILE A 111 -8.61 -0.51 -20.21
CA ILE A 111 -7.75 0.67 -20.15
C ILE A 111 -7.39 1.05 -21.58
N ASP A 112 -7.68 2.29 -21.98
CA ASP A 112 -7.51 2.79 -23.33
C ASP A 112 -8.15 1.87 -24.39
N GLY A 113 -9.32 1.32 -24.06
CA GLY A 113 -10.07 0.37 -24.89
C GLY A 113 -9.52 -1.06 -24.91
N LYS A 114 -8.44 -1.36 -24.18
CA LYS A 114 -7.86 -2.70 -24.10
C LYS A 114 -8.26 -3.39 -22.80
N LEU A 115 -8.82 -4.60 -22.91
CA LEU A 115 -9.10 -5.44 -21.75
C LEU A 115 -7.80 -5.75 -20.99
N ILE A 116 -7.79 -5.47 -19.68
CA ILE A 116 -6.65 -5.78 -18.82
C ILE A 116 -6.85 -7.11 -18.12
N VAL A 117 -5.74 -7.82 -17.92
CA VAL A 117 -5.74 -9.09 -17.17
C VAL A 117 -5.71 -8.76 -15.68
N VAL A 118 -6.74 -9.19 -14.97
CA VAL A 118 -6.78 -9.15 -13.51
C VAL A 118 -5.83 -10.22 -12.96
N PRO A 119 -4.95 -9.90 -12.00
CA PRO A 119 -4.07 -10.88 -11.37
C PRO A 119 -4.83 -12.08 -10.82
N THR A 120 -4.24 -13.27 -10.90
CA THR A 120 -4.86 -14.52 -10.40
C THR A 120 -5.12 -14.50 -8.90
N SER A 121 -4.39 -13.68 -8.14
CA SER A 121 -4.65 -13.45 -6.71
C SER A 121 -5.99 -12.76 -6.43
N LEU A 122 -6.61 -12.17 -7.44
CA LEU A 122 -7.90 -11.51 -7.39
C LEU A 122 -8.98 -12.30 -8.15
N ASP A 123 -8.74 -13.59 -8.38
CA ASP A 123 -9.73 -14.46 -9.01
C ASP A 123 -11.04 -14.46 -8.21
N GLY A 124 -12.16 -14.40 -8.93
CA GLY A 124 -13.50 -14.23 -8.34
C GLY A 124 -13.93 -12.78 -8.05
N ILE A 125 -13.02 -11.80 -8.05
CA ILE A 125 -13.39 -10.38 -7.94
C ILE A 125 -13.75 -9.85 -9.34
N LYS A 126 -14.93 -9.26 -9.48
CA LYS A 126 -15.43 -8.70 -10.73
C LYS A 126 -15.58 -7.20 -10.64
N TYR A 127 -14.61 -6.46 -11.15
CA TYR A 127 -14.73 -5.01 -11.31
C TYR A 127 -15.62 -4.69 -12.50
N ALA A 128 -16.85 -4.27 -12.22
CA ALA A 128 -17.84 -3.86 -13.20
C ALA A 128 -18.55 -2.58 -12.73
N GLU A 129 -19.31 -1.97 -13.63
CA GLU A 129 -20.27 -0.90 -13.30
C GLU A 129 -21.17 -1.35 -12.15
N SER A 130 -21.65 -0.41 -11.33
CA SER A 130 -22.61 -0.78 -10.29
C SER A 130 -23.86 -1.40 -10.91
N GLU A 131 -24.24 -2.59 -10.44
CA GLU A 131 -25.51 -3.23 -10.85
C GLU A 131 -26.74 -2.36 -10.53
N THR A 132 -26.61 -1.41 -9.61
CA THR A 132 -27.69 -0.48 -9.27
C THR A 132 -27.83 0.70 -10.25
N GLY A 133 -26.91 0.86 -11.20
CA GLY A 133 -26.94 1.93 -12.21
C GLY A 133 -26.75 3.35 -11.64
N ASN A 134 -26.22 3.46 -10.42
CA ASN A 134 -26.02 4.74 -9.73
C ASN A 134 -24.57 5.26 -9.83
N ASP A 135 -23.78 4.74 -10.77
CA ASP A 135 -22.46 5.31 -11.08
C ASP A 135 -22.65 6.78 -11.46
N THR A 136 -21.91 7.67 -10.82
CA THR A 136 -21.99 9.12 -11.08
C THR A 136 -20.96 9.54 -12.13
N VAL A 137 -20.00 8.67 -12.43
CA VAL A 137 -18.99 8.85 -13.47
C VAL A 137 -19.45 8.20 -14.77
N SER A 138 -19.06 8.77 -15.90
CA SER A 138 -19.34 8.21 -17.23
C SER A 138 -18.09 7.54 -17.79
N TYR A 139 -18.27 6.41 -18.48
CA TYR A 139 -17.18 5.69 -19.14
C TYR A 139 -17.14 5.96 -20.66
N PRO A 140 -15.96 6.02 -21.28
CA PRO A 140 -14.64 5.96 -20.65
C PRO A 140 -14.38 7.18 -19.75
N PHE A 141 -13.84 6.91 -18.55
CA PHE A 141 -13.46 7.94 -17.60
C PHE A 141 -11.98 8.24 -17.76
N ASN A 142 -11.64 9.49 -18.08
CA ASN A 142 -10.25 9.93 -18.19
C ASN A 142 -9.72 10.27 -16.81
N ILE A 143 -8.69 9.54 -16.38
CA ILE A 143 -8.05 9.71 -15.07
C ILE A 143 -7.08 10.88 -15.18
N PRO A 144 -7.24 11.95 -14.37
CA PRO A 144 -6.31 13.07 -14.39
C PRO A 144 -4.86 12.64 -14.05
N GLU A 145 -3.90 13.45 -14.50
CA GLU A 145 -2.52 13.32 -14.04
C GLU A 145 -2.44 13.41 -12.51
N TYR A 146 -1.57 12.61 -11.91
CA TYR A 146 -1.41 12.51 -10.45
C TYR A 146 -2.64 12.03 -9.67
N GLU A 147 -3.62 11.40 -10.33
CA GLU A 147 -4.78 10.81 -9.67
C GLU A 147 -4.98 9.35 -10.05
N TYR A 148 -5.71 8.62 -9.19
CA TYR A 148 -5.91 7.19 -9.32
C TYR A 148 -7.38 6.85 -9.27
N PHE A 149 -7.81 5.91 -10.12
CA PHE A 149 -9.16 5.35 -10.06
C PHE A 149 -9.12 4.09 -9.20
N VAL A 150 -9.84 4.11 -8.08
CA VAL A 150 -9.78 3.05 -7.06
C VAL A 150 -11.11 2.33 -6.95
N LEU A 151 -11.06 1.01 -6.76
CA LEU A 151 -12.23 0.15 -6.60
C LEU A 151 -12.11 -0.67 -5.33
N GLY A 152 -13.25 -0.95 -4.71
CA GLY A 152 -13.34 -1.96 -3.67
C GLY A 152 -13.43 -3.36 -4.27
N ASP A 153 -12.79 -4.31 -3.59
CA ASP A 153 -12.82 -5.72 -4.00
C ASP A 153 -14.20 -6.38 -3.78
N ASN A 154 -15.11 -5.68 -3.09
CA ASN A 154 -16.54 -6.00 -3.01
C ASN A 154 -17.38 -4.92 -3.74
N PRO A 155 -17.62 -5.09 -5.05
CA PRO A 155 -18.33 -4.12 -5.88
C PRO A 155 -19.70 -3.72 -5.34
N ASP A 156 -20.41 -4.64 -4.67
CA ASP A 156 -21.78 -4.42 -4.16
C ASP A 156 -21.83 -3.59 -2.89
N LYS A 157 -20.71 -3.49 -2.17
CA LYS A 157 -20.61 -2.82 -0.86
C LYS A 157 -19.64 -1.64 -0.88
N ALA A 158 -18.87 -1.47 -1.95
CA ALA A 158 -17.89 -0.41 -2.07
C ALA A 158 -18.54 0.89 -2.57
N ASN A 159 -18.29 1.98 -1.83
CA ASN A 159 -18.55 3.34 -2.27
C ASN A 159 -17.22 3.94 -2.76
N ASP A 160 -16.83 3.57 -3.97
CA ASP A 160 -15.51 3.82 -4.56
C ASP A 160 -15.59 4.78 -5.76
N SER A 161 -14.57 4.82 -6.61
CA SER A 161 -14.44 5.80 -7.69
C SER A 161 -15.60 5.83 -8.68
N ARG A 162 -16.41 4.76 -8.74
CA ARG A 162 -17.67 4.72 -9.51
C ARG A 162 -18.66 5.82 -9.11
N PHE A 163 -18.60 6.29 -7.87
CA PHE A 163 -19.58 7.22 -7.29
C PHE A 163 -19.04 8.62 -7.02
N TRP A 164 -17.72 8.83 -7.04
CA TRP A 164 -17.13 10.12 -6.66
C TRP A 164 -15.85 10.47 -7.43
N GLY A 165 -15.46 9.67 -8.43
CA GLY A 165 -14.28 9.94 -9.24
C GLY A 165 -12.99 9.50 -8.56
N THR A 166 -11.92 10.26 -8.71
CA THR A 166 -10.55 9.80 -8.50
C THR A 166 -9.98 10.19 -7.13
N VAL A 167 -8.86 9.55 -6.77
CA VAL A 167 -8.09 9.84 -5.56
C VAL A 167 -6.82 10.58 -5.96
N SER A 168 -6.62 11.78 -5.43
CA SER A 168 -5.37 12.53 -5.61
C SER A 168 -4.20 11.83 -4.93
N ARG A 169 -3.04 11.84 -5.60
CA ARG A 169 -1.78 11.29 -5.06
C ARG A 169 -1.43 11.80 -3.66
N ASP A 170 -1.76 13.05 -3.36
CA ASP A 170 -1.42 13.72 -2.11
C ASP A 170 -2.27 13.26 -0.91
N THR A 171 -3.41 12.62 -1.17
CA THR A 171 -4.26 12.08 -0.10
C THR A 171 -3.92 10.63 0.25
N ILE A 172 -3.06 9.99 -0.55
CA ILE A 172 -2.58 8.63 -0.34
C ILE A 172 -1.59 8.61 0.83
N ILE A 173 -1.93 7.84 1.85
CA ILE A 173 -1.15 7.66 3.08
C ILE A 173 -0.07 6.61 2.88
N GLY A 174 -0.40 5.47 2.27
CA GLY A 174 0.55 4.37 2.14
C GLY A 174 -0.01 3.12 1.46
N LEU A 175 0.89 2.15 1.27
CA LEU A 175 0.57 0.82 0.75
C LEU A 175 -0.02 -0.03 1.87
N VAL A 176 -1.13 -0.69 1.61
CA VAL A 176 -1.74 -1.66 2.52
C VAL A 176 -1.24 -3.05 2.13
N ASN A 177 -0.72 -3.77 3.12
CA ASN A 177 -0.43 -5.19 3.01
C ASN A 177 -1.56 -5.97 3.70
N PRO A 178 -2.58 -6.41 2.93
CA PRO A 178 -3.72 -7.17 3.47
C PRO A 178 -3.35 -8.60 3.86
#